data_AF-A0A3S1JI18-F1
#
_entry.id   AF-A0A3S1JI18-F1
#
_cell.length_a   1.000
_cell.length_b   1.000
_cell.length_c   1.000
_cell.angle_alpha   90.00
_cell.angle_beta   90.00
_cell.angle_gamma   90.00
#
_symmetry.space_group_name_H-M   'P 1'
#
loop_
_entity.id
_entity.type
_entity.pdbx_description
1 polymer ?
#
loop_
_entity_poly.entity_id
_entity_poly.type
_entity_poly.pdbx_seq_one_letter_code
_entity_poly.pdbx_strand_id
1 'polypeptide(L)'
;MIDSNTNFLLLLHALYAELPIKFRERVCEECGWSLPTFYRNMRAINRVRKDNKVIPAISRAEKDKIREVCGELEECLQRGIKQIFAR
;
A
#
# COMPACT_ATOMS: atom_id res chain seq x y z
N MET A 1 -12.55 14.43 -14.02
CA MET A 1 -13.81 15.10 -13.67
C MET A 1 -14.76 14.06 -13.11
N ILE A 2 -15.22 14.22 -11.87
CA ILE A 2 -16.19 13.29 -11.26
C ILE A 2 -17.58 13.94 -11.40
N ASP A 3 -18.43 13.31 -12.21
CA ASP A 3 -19.78 13.77 -12.54
C ASP A 3 -20.72 13.65 -11.32
N SER A 4 -21.66 14.58 -11.16
CA SER A 4 -22.68 14.61 -10.10
C SER A 4 -23.63 13.42 -10.15
N ASN A 5 -23.69 12.71 -11.27
CA ASN A 5 -24.45 11.46 -11.44
C ASN A 5 -23.67 10.17 -11.12
N THR A 6 -22.45 10.28 -10.60
CA THR A 6 -21.64 9.09 -10.31
C THR A 6 -22.23 8.33 -9.11
N ASN A 7 -22.60 7.06 -9.34
CA ASN A 7 -23.11 6.17 -8.29
C ASN A 7 -22.15 6.13 -7.09
N PHE A 8 -22.69 6.26 -5.87
CA PHE A 8 -21.93 6.17 -4.62
C PHE A 8 -21.06 4.91 -4.52
N LEU A 9 -21.59 3.76 -4.92
CA LEU A 9 -20.83 2.51 -4.96
C LEU A 9 -19.66 2.58 -5.94
N LEU A 10 -19.84 3.23 -7.10
CA LEU A 10 -18.78 3.42 -8.09
C LEU A 10 -17.67 4.34 -7.54
N LEU A 11 -18.03 5.40 -6.81
CA LEU A 11 -17.06 6.29 -6.16
C LEU A 11 -16.22 5.55 -5.13
N LEU A 12 -16.86 4.80 -4.25
CA LEU A 12 -16.16 3.99 -3.25
C LEU A 12 -15.29 2.92 -3.90
N HIS A 13 -15.82 2.18 -4.86
CA HIS A 13 -15.06 1.14 -5.56
C HIS A 13 -13.83 1.74 -6.25
N ALA A 14 -13.95 2.88 -6.94
CA ALA A 14 -12.81 3.54 -7.56
C ALA A 14 -11.74 3.94 -6.54
N LEU A 15 -12.15 4.50 -5.39
CA LEU A 15 -11.23 4.87 -4.31
C LEU A 15 -10.47 3.64 -3.75
N TYR A 16 -11.18 2.55 -3.48
CA TYR A 16 -10.56 1.32 -2.98
C TYR A 16 -9.72 0.59 -4.03
N ALA A 17 -10.10 0.64 -5.31
CA ALA A 17 -9.35 0.03 -6.41
C ALA A 17 -8.03 0.76 -6.68
N GLU A 18 -7.96 2.07 -6.42
CA GLU A 18 -6.75 2.87 -6.58
C GLU A 18 -5.74 2.65 -5.45
N LEU A 19 -6.22 2.33 -4.23
CA LEU A 19 -5.39 2.13 -3.05
C LEU A 19 -4.24 1.11 -3.24
N PRO A 20 -4.46 -0.12 -3.73
CA PRO A 20 -3.37 -1.09 -3.94
C PRO A 20 -2.38 -0.65 -5.03
N ILE A 21 -2.82 0.14 -6.00
CA ILE A 21 -1.96 0.70 -7.06
C ILE A 21 -1.00 1.71 -6.42
N LYS A 22 -1.55 2.69 -5.68
CA LYS A 22 -0.76 3.71 -4.98
C LYS A 22 0.18 3.10 -3.94
N PHE A 23 -0.28 2.12 -3.18
CA PHE A 23 0.56 1.39 -2.22
C PHE A 23 1.79 0.79 -2.89
N ARG A 24 1.59 0.08 -4.01
CA ARG A 24 2.69 -0.53 -4.74
C ARG A 24 3.66 0.50 -5.31
N GLU A 25 3.14 1.57 -5.90
CA GLU A 25 3.96 2.63 -6.49
C GLU A 25 4.80 3.34 -5.44
N ARG A 26 4.20 3.75 -4.32
CA ARG A 26 4.89 4.42 -3.21
C ARG A 26 5.91 3.51 -2.52
N VAL A 27 5.61 2.22 -2.33
CA VAL A 27 6.60 1.27 -1.79
C VAL A 27 7.77 1.09 -2.75
N CYS A 28 7.51 0.99 -4.06
CA CYS A 28 8.58 0.92 -5.06
C CYS A 28 9.48 2.16 -5.03
N GLU A 29 8.89 3.34 -4.93
CA GLU A 29 9.60 4.62 -4.84
C GLU A 29 10.46 4.71 -3.57
N GLU A 30 9.85 4.55 -2.39
CA GLU A 30 10.53 4.75 -1.10
C GLU A 30 11.56 3.66 -0.78
N CYS A 31 11.36 2.42 -1.27
CA CYS A 31 12.30 1.32 -1.06
C CYS A 31 13.29 1.16 -2.23
N GLY A 32 13.20 1.97 -3.29
CA GLY A 32 14.04 1.83 -4.49
C GLY A 32 13.82 0.49 -5.23
N TRP A 33 12.62 -0.08 -5.13
CA TRP A 33 12.30 -1.36 -5.74
C TRP A 33 11.74 -1.17 -7.15
N SER A 34 12.12 -2.06 -8.05
CA SER A 34 11.37 -2.26 -9.30
C SER A 34 10.08 -3.04 -9.04
N LEU A 35 9.11 -2.91 -9.94
CA LEU A 35 7.84 -3.65 -9.87
C LEU A 35 8.03 -5.17 -9.68
N PRO A 36 8.96 -5.86 -10.39
CA PRO A 36 9.25 -7.27 -10.12
C PRO A 36 9.79 -7.53 -8.70
N THR A 37 10.60 -6.61 -8.16
CA THR A 37 11.18 -6.73 -6.82
C THR A 37 10.11 -6.61 -5.75
N PHE A 38 9.17 -5.67 -5.90
CA PHE A 38 8.00 -5.57 -5.04
C PHE A 38 7.27 -6.91 -4.92
N TYR A 39 6.91 -7.52 -6.06
CA TYR A 39 6.18 -8.79 -6.04
C TYR A 39 7.00 -9.97 -5.52
N ARG A 40 8.32 -9.97 -5.72
CA ARG A 40 9.20 -10.97 -5.09
C ARG A 40 9.22 -10.84 -3.57
N ASN A 41 9.40 -9.63 -3.06
CA ASN A 41 9.44 -9.36 -1.62
C ASN A 41 8.09 -9.59 -0.94
N MET A 42 6.98 -9.22 -1.61
CA MET A 42 5.62 -9.47 -1.13
C MET A 42 5.36 -10.96 -0.88
N ARG A 43 5.92 -11.85 -1.70
CA ARG A 43 5.79 -13.31 -1.55
C ARG A 43 6.93 -13.94 -0.75
N ALA A 44 7.92 -13.16 -0.33
CA ALA A 44 9.08 -13.70 0.34
C ALA A 44 8.73 -14.12 1.77
N ILE A 45 9.29 -15.25 2.19
CA ILE A 45 9.06 -15.83 3.52
C ILE A 45 10.33 -15.63 4.35
N ASN A 46 10.15 -15.28 5.62
CA ASN A 46 11.27 -15.19 6.55
C ASN A 46 11.98 -16.55 6.64
N ARG A 47 13.31 -16.53 6.64
CA ARG A 47 14.11 -17.77 6.71
C ARG A 47 14.40 -18.11 8.16
N VAL A 48 14.40 -19.40 8.50
CA VAL A 48 14.79 -19.87 9.83
C VAL A 48 16.19 -20.46 9.75
N ARG A 49 17.11 -20.01 10.59
CA ARG A 49 18.45 -20.57 10.73
C ARG A 49 18.44 -21.85 11.58
N LYS A 50 19.52 -22.63 11.51
CA LYS A 50 19.74 -23.84 12.31
C LYS A 50 19.70 -23.59 13.83
N ASP A 51 19.93 -22.36 14.28
CA ASP A 51 19.86 -21.92 15.68
C ASP A 51 18.48 -21.37 16.06
N ASN A 52 17.42 -21.70 15.30
CA ASN A 52 16.05 -21.20 15.44
C ASN A 52 15.88 -19.67 15.33
N LYS A 53 16.89 -18.92 14.85
CA LYS A 53 16.74 -17.49 14.60
C LYS A 53 16.05 -17.20 13.27
N VAL A 54 15.11 -16.26 13.30
CA VAL A 54 14.37 -15.78 12.12
C VAL A 54 15.16 -14.67 11.43
N ILE A 55 15.46 -14.86 10.15
CA ILE A 55 15.99 -13.83 9.24
C ILE A 55 14.80 -13.24 8.46
N PRO A 56 14.48 -11.96 8.64
CA PRO A 56 13.38 -11.34 7.94
C PRO A 56 13.67 -11.25 6.43
N ALA A 57 12.62 -11.42 5.62
CA ALA A 57 12.71 -11.32 4.16
C ALA A 57 12.88 -9.88 3.66
N ILE A 58 12.48 -8.90 4.46
CA ILE A 58 12.66 -7.47 4.24
C ILE A 58 13.52 -6.88 5.37
N SER A 59 14.34 -5.90 5.05
CA SER A 59 15.17 -5.20 6.02
C SER A 59 14.33 -4.35 6.97
N ARG A 60 14.93 -3.94 8.09
CA ARG A 60 14.29 -3.02 9.03
C ARG A 60 13.97 -1.68 8.38
N ALA A 61 14.88 -1.12 7.59
CA ALA A 61 14.71 0.16 6.91
C ALA A 61 13.53 0.13 5.92
N GLU A 62 13.45 -0.91 5.09
CA GLU A 62 12.31 -1.12 4.18
C GLU A 62 11.01 -1.26 4.96
N LYS A 63 11.01 -1.99 6.08
CA LYS A 63 9.84 -2.14 6.93
C LYS A 63 9.38 -0.80 7.53
N ASP A 64 10.31 0.05 7.94
CA ASP A 64 9.99 1.38 8.47
C ASP A 64 9.39 2.27 7.37
N LYS A 65 9.97 2.24 6.16
CA LYS A 65 9.39 2.92 4.97
C LYS A 65 8.01 2.42 4.56
N ILE A 66 7.78 1.11 4.57
CA ILE A 66 6.45 0.55 4.28
C ILE A 66 5.41 1.04 5.31
N ARG A 67 5.78 1.20 6.60
CA ARG A 67 4.86 1.76 7.60
C ARG A 67 4.53 3.22 7.34
N GLU A 68 5.51 4.03 6.97
CA GLU A 68 5.29 5.44 6.58
C GLU A 68 4.30 5.54 5.42
N VAL A 69 4.51 4.74 4.36
CA VAL A 69 3.60 4.67 3.20
C VAL A 69 2.19 4.24 3.60
N CYS A 70 2.05 3.26 4.51
CA CYS A 70 0.73 2.86 5.00
C CYS A 70 0.00 4.02 5.69
N GLY A 71 0.68 4.79 6.55
CA GLY A 71 0.09 5.94 7.24
C GLY A 71 -0.37 7.02 6.26
N GLU A 72 0.48 7.36 5.28
CA GLU A 72 0.15 8.32 4.22
C GLU A 72 -1.13 7.92 3.46
N LEU A 73 -1.22 6.65 3.09
CA LEU A 73 -2.36 6.15 2.32
C LEU A 73 -3.62 5.99 3.15
N GLU A 74 -3.51 5.65 4.43
CA GLU A 74 -4.64 5.65 5.36
C GLU A 74 -5.25 7.04 5.47
N GLU A 75 -4.42 8.08 5.65
CA GLU A 75 -4.88 9.46 5.67
C GLU A 75 -5.52 9.90 4.35
N CYS A 76 -4.95 9.48 3.22
CA CYS A 76 -5.52 9.74 1.90
C CYS A 76 -6.90 9.06 1.74
N LEU A 77 -7.01 7.79 2.13
CA LEU A 77 -8.25 7.01 2.06
C LEU A 77 -9.34 7.63 2.92
N GLN A 78 -9.02 7.97 4.18
CA GLN A 78 -9.96 8.60 5.11
C GLN A 78 -10.46 9.95 4.59
N ARG A 79 -9.57 10.77 3.99
CA ARG A 79 -9.97 12.02 3.34
C ARG A 79 -10.91 11.77 2.15
N GLY A 80 -10.60 10.79 1.30
CA GLY A 80 -11.45 10.43 0.15
C GLY A 80 -12.85 9.96 0.57
N ILE A 81 -12.93 9.09 1.59
CA ILE A 81 -14.22 8.61 2.14
C ILE A 81 -15.04 9.79 2.67
N LYS A 82 -14.43 10.67 3.48
CA LYS A 82 -15.11 11.86 4.02
C LYS A 82 -15.66 12.77 2.93
N GLN A 83 -14.91 12.98 1.85
CA GLN A 83 -15.36 13.79 0.72
C GLN A 83 -16.55 13.16 -0.01
N ILE A 84 -16.60 11.83 -0.13
CA ILE A 84 -17.73 11.13 -0.74
C ILE A 84 -18.97 11.22 0.14
N PHE A 85 -18.81 11.14 1.47
CA PHE A 85 -19.92 11.13 2.42
C PHE A 85 -20.49 12.52 2.71
N ALA A 86 -19.70 13.58 2.49
CA ALA A 86 -20.13 14.96 2.67
C ALA A 86 -20.86 15.54 1.45
N ARG A 87 -21.06 14.75 0.39
CA ARG A 87 -21.87 15.08 -0.79
C ARG A 87 -23.32 14.69 -0.56
#